data_AF-A0A2N1M7X7-F1
#
_entry.id   AF-A0A2N1M7X7-F1
#
_cell.length_a   1.000
_cell.length_b   1.000
_cell.length_c   1.000
_cell.angle_alpha   90.00
_cell.angle_beta   90.00
_cell.angle_gamma   90.00
#
_symmetry.space_group_name_H-M   'P 1'
#
loop_
_entity.id
_entity.type
_entity.pdbx_description
1 polymer ?
#
loop_
_entity_poly.entity_id
_entity_poly.type
_entity_poly.pdbx_seq_one_letter_code
_entity_poly.pdbx_strand_id
1 'polypeptide(L)'
;MTDCTILKFGLQYLTNLGCIVGSTLDRNDCKIETYNNIYKKISDIKQRNVIAKYVRIYVLQVLLLKFSPIVVLIPTGNDSAKKILAFHQKLIDIAADFELPIISIRSDDATAEF
;
A
#
# COMPACT_ATOMS: atom_id res chain seq x y z
N MET A 1 -7.86 10.87 5.24
CA MET A 1 -7.26 10.43 6.52
C MET A 1 -6.26 9.33 6.23
N THR A 2 -5.13 9.29 6.92
CA THR A 2 -4.14 8.22 6.82
C THR A 2 -3.79 7.70 8.21
N ASP A 3 -3.47 6.42 8.28
CA ASP A 3 -2.97 5.74 9.47
C ASP A 3 -2.10 4.55 9.06
N CYS A 4 -1.21 4.08 9.95
CA CYS A 4 -0.37 2.91 9.75
C CYS A 4 -0.72 1.83 10.77
N THR A 5 -1.27 0.70 10.29
CA THR A 5 -1.69 -0.40 11.16
C THR A 5 -0.78 -1.62 11.04
N ILE A 6 -0.70 -2.41 12.11
CA ILE A 6 0.05 -3.66 12.14
C ILE A 6 -0.72 -4.74 11.37
N LEU A 7 -0.05 -5.45 10.48
CA LEU A 7 -0.60 -6.63 9.82
C LEU A 7 -0.13 -7.92 10.48
N LYS A 8 -1.00 -8.94 10.44
CA LYS A 8 -0.55 -10.31 10.61
C LYS A 8 0.30 -10.70 9.41
N PHE A 9 1.53 -11.17 9.66
CA PHE A 9 2.44 -11.63 8.62
C PHE A 9 1.80 -12.74 7.78
N GLY A 10 1.84 -12.56 6.46
CA GLY A 10 1.34 -13.57 5.53
C GLY A 10 1.66 -13.20 4.10
N LEU A 11 2.08 -14.19 3.32
CA LEU A 11 2.20 -14.08 1.87
C LEU A 11 1.07 -14.88 1.26
N GLN A 12 0.33 -14.26 0.34
CA GLN A 12 -0.77 -14.92 -0.35
C GLN A 12 -0.62 -14.68 -1.85
N TYR A 13 -0.87 -15.72 -2.64
CA TYR A 13 -1.02 -15.54 -4.07
C TYR A 13 -2.43 -15.04 -4.35
N LEU A 14 -2.55 -13.91 -5.05
CA LEU A 14 -3.83 -13.36 -5.45
C LEU A 14 -4.03 -13.51 -6.95
N THR A 15 -4.90 -14.45 -7.35
CA THR A 15 -5.17 -14.78 -8.76
C THR A 15 -5.60 -13.57 -9.58
N ASN A 16 -6.42 -12.68 -9.02
CA ASN A 16 -6.91 -11.49 -9.71
C ASN A 16 -5.80 -10.51 -10.08
N LEU A 17 -4.72 -10.46 -9.30
CA LEU A 17 -3.56 -9.61 -9.58
C LEU A 17 -2.42 -10.35 -10.29
N GLY A 18 -2.47 -11.68 -10.29
CA GLY A 18 -1.41 -12.56 -10.80
C GLY A 18 -0.09 -12.38 -10.04
N CYS A 19 -0.13 -12.04 -8.74
CA CYS A 19 1.06 -11.75 -7.95
C CYS A 19 0.96 -12.26 -6.52
N ILE A 20 2.09 -12.32 -5.83
CA ILE A 20 2.15 -12.55 -4.39
C ILE A 20 1.93 -11.21 -3.67
N VAL A 21 0.93 -11.15 -2.80
CA VAL A 21 0.63 -10.00 -1.93
C VAL A 21 1.16 -10.23 -0.51
N GLY A 22 1.31 -9.14 0.26
CA GLY A 22 1.84 -9.17 1.63
C GLY A 22 3.35 -8.97 1.74
N SER A 23 4.01 -8.56 0.66
CA SER A 23 5.41 -8.11 0.68
C SER A 23 5.50 -6.60 0.44
N THR A 24 6.65 -6.01 0.76
CA THR A 24 6.95 -4.59 0.49
C THR A 24 7.59 -4.36 -0.88
N LEU A 25 7.66 -5.40 -1.73
CA LEU A 25 8.22 -5.29 -3.08
C LEU A 25 7.21 -4.67 -4.04
N ASP A 26 7.71 -4.18 -5.18
CA ASP A 26 6.86 -3.69 -6.26
C ASP A 26 6.02 -4.83 -6.86
N ARG A 27 4.89 -4.49 -7.47
CA ARG A 27 4.03 -5.46 -8.16
C ARG A 27 4.81 -6.27 -9.20
N ASN A 28 5.71 -5.65 -9.94
CA ASN A 28 6.49 -6.34 -10.98
C ASN A 28 7.42 -7.40 -10.38
N ASP A 29 7.98 -7.15 -9.21
CA ASP A 29 8.84 -8.10 -8.50
C ASP A 29 8.04 -9.28 -7.93
N CYS A 30 6.77 -9.07 -7.59
CA CYS A 30 5.88 -10.09 -7.06
C CYS A 30 5.02 -10.81 -8.11
N LYS A 31 5.08 -10.38 -9.38
CA LYS A 31 4.29 -10.94 -10.47
C LYS A 31 4.70 -12.40 -10.74
N ILE A 32 3.69 -13.24 -10.98
CA ILE A 32 3.84 -14.65 -11.28
C ILE A 32 3.42 -14.87 -12.73
N GLU A 33 4.37 -15.29 -13.56
CA GLU A 33 4.13 -15.61 -14.98
C GLU A 33 3.73 -17.08 -15.16
N THR A 34 4.32 -17.97 -14.37
CA THR A 34 4.05 -19.41 -14.39
C THR A 34 3.86 -19.93 -12.97
N TYR A 35 3.00 -20.93 -12.79
CA TYR A 35 2.69 -21.50 -11.49
C TYR A 35 3.95 -21.96 -10.71
N ASN A 36 4.93 -22.52 -11.42
CA ASN A 36 6.18 -23.00 -10.84
C ASN A 36 7.02 -21.88 -10.20
N ASN A 37 6.82 -20.62 -10.61
CA ASN A 37 7.54 -19.48 -10.06
C ASN A 37 7.03 -19.02 -8.69
N ILE A 38 5.86 -19.50 -8.24
CA ILE A 38 5.27 -19.10 -6.95
C ILE A 38 6.23 -19.43 -5.80
N TYR A 39 6.68 -20.68 -5.71
CA TYR A 39 7.58 -21.12 -4.63
C TYR A 39 8.90 -20.37 -4.63
N LYS A 40 9.46 -20.14 -5.83
CA LYS A 40 10.71 -19.38 -5.99
C LYS A 40 10.55 -17.96 -5.47
N LYS A 41 9.50 -17.25 -5.88
CA LYS A 41 9.23 -15.88 -5.43
C LYS A 41 8.94 -15.80 -3.93
N ILE A 42 8.17 -16.75 -3.37
CA ILE A 42 7.95 -16.82 -1.91
C ILE A 42 9.29 -16.99 -1.17
N SER A 43 10.16 -17.88 -1.66
CA SER A 43 11.49 -18.10 -1.08
C SER A 43 12.33 -16.82 -1.14
N ASP A 44 12.36 -16.15 -2.29
CA ASP A 44 13.10 -14.90 -2.48
C ASP A 44 12.62 -13.80 -1.52
N ILE A 45 11.30 -13.65 -1.35
CA ILE A 45 10.71 -12.67 -0.41
C ILE A 45 11.12 -12.97 1.03
N LYS A 46 11.09 -14.25 1.43
CA LYS A 46 11.51 -14.68 2.77
C LYS A 46 13.01 -14.45 3.00
N GLN A 47 13.86 -14.81 2.03
CA GLN A 47 15.31 -14.63 2.13
C GLN A 47 15.71 -13.15 2.21
N ARG A 48 15.00 -12.27 1.50
CA ARG A 48 15.24 -10.81 1.54
C ARG A 48 14.64 -10.13 2.78
N ASN A 49 13.85 -10.84 3.59
CA ASN A 49 13.15 -10.30 4.76
C ASN A 49 12.24 -9.08 4.42
N VAL A 50 11.57 -9.13 3.27
CA VAL A 50 10.72 -8.05 2.74
C VAL A 50 9.21 -8.34 2.91
N ILE A 51 8.86 -9.13 3.92
CA ILE A 51 7.45 -9.36 4.28
C ILE A 51 6.91 -8.09 4.93
N ALA A 52 5.76 -7.62 4.47
CA ALA A 52 5.12 -6.43 5.01
C ALA A 52 4.73 -6.67 6.47
N LYS A 53 5.10 -5.73 7.33
CA LYS A 53 4.80 -5.76 8.77
C LYS A 53 3.64 -4.83 9.12
N TYR A 54 3.51 -3.79 8.33
CA TYR A 54 2.52 -2.74 8.51
C TYR A 54 1.80 -2.51 7.19
N VAL A 55 0.63 -1.89 7.26
CA VAL A 55 -0.07 -1.33 6.10
C VAL A 55 -0.45 0.09 6.41
N ARG A 56 -0.09 0.98 5.49
CA ARG A 56 -0.60 2.34 5.48
C ARG A 56 -1.93 2.37 4.74
N ILE A 57 -2.94 2.93 5.41
CA ILE A 57 -4.31 3.02 4.92
C ILE A 57 -4.57 4.49 4.60
N TYR A 58 -4.96 4.77 3.37
CA TYR A 58 -5.54 6.06 2.99
C TYR A 58 -7.04 5.89 2.82
N VAL A 59 -7.81 6.67 3.57
CA VAL A 59 -9.26 6.78 3.42
C VAL A 59 -9.57 8.14 2.82
N LEU A 60 -10.03 8.14 1.57
CA LEU A 60 -10.51 9.31 0.86
C LEU A 60 -12.02 9.41 1.05
N GLN A 61 -12.44 10.41 1.83
CA GLN A 61 -13.84 10.71 2.05
C GLN A 61 -14.27 11.79 1.06
N VAL A 62 -15.16 11.43 0.13
CA VAL A 62 -15.74 12.38 -0.81
C VAL A 62 -16.86 13.14 -0.10
N LEU A 63 -16.88 14.48 -0.22
CA LEU A 63 -17.88 15.35 0.44
C LEU A 63 -19.32 15.12 -0.03
N LEU A 64 -19.52 14.36 -1.10
CA LEU A 64 -20.82 13.99 -1.59
C LEU A 64 -21.40 12.88 -0.70
N LEU A 65 -22.41 13.23 0.10
CA LEU A 65 -23.06 12.46 1.16
C LEU A 65 -23.52 11.02 0.82
N LYS A 66 -23.36 10.56 -0.43
CA LYS A 66 -23.87 9.28 -0.95
C LYS A 66 -22.80 8.32 -1.49
N PHE A 67 -21.53 8.70 -1.49
CA PHE A 67 -20.47 7.83 -2.02
C PHE A 67 -19.74 7.07 -0.91
N SER A 68 -19.48 5.79 -1.15
CA SER A 68 -18.61 5.00 -0.29
C SER A 68 -17.18 5.57 -0.31
N PRO A 69 -16.49 5.59 0.84
CA PRO A 69 -15.11 6.07 0.89
C PRO A 69 -14.20 5.18 0.04
N ILE A 70 -13.23 5.81 -0.63
CA ILE A 70 -12.19 5.08 -1.37
C ILE A 70 -11.09 4.74 -0.37
N VAL A 71 -10.76 3.46 -0.24
CA VAL A 71 -9.72 2.97 0.67
C VAL A 71 -8.55 2.46 -0.16
N VAL A 72 -7.37 3.03 0.05
CA VAL A 72 -6.11 2.60 -0.56
C VAL A 72 -5.23 1.98 0.52
N LEU A 73 -4.75 0.76 0.27
CA LEU A 73 -3.94 -0.03 1.19
C LEU A 73 -2.54 -0.21 0.60
N ILE A 74 -1.51 0.22 1.34
CA ILE A 74 -0.10 0.13 0.91
C ILE A 74 0.68 -0.71 1.92
N PRO A 75 1.14 -1.92 1.55
CA PRO A 75 2.03 -2.73 2.38
C PRO A 75 3.36 -2.03 2.61
N THR A 76 3.76 -1.90 3.87
CA THR A 76 5.02 -1.26 4.25
C THR A 76 5.78 -2.05 5.32
N GLY A 77 7.09 -1.85 5.34
CA GLY A 77 8.01 -2.51 6.28
C GLY A 77 8.43 -1.56 7.39
N ASN A 78 8.86 -0.35 7.01
CA ASN A 78 9.09 0.78 7.90
C ASN A 78 8.95 2.06 7.05
N ASP A 79 8.03 2.91 7.46
CA ASP A 79 7.80 4.19 6.81
C ASP A 79 8.79 5.23 7.33
N SER A 80 9.28 6.07 6.42
CA SER A 80 10.00 7.28 6.76
C SER A 80 9.20 8.47 6.26
N ALA A 81 9.39 9.65 6.85
CA ALA A 81 8.75 10.89 6.41
C ALA A 81 8.88 11.11 4.89
N LYS A 82 10.06 10.80 4.32
CA LYS A 82 10.30 10.86 2.87
C LYS A 82 9.42 9.91 2.06
N LYS A 83 9.21 8.67 2.52
CA LYS A 83 8.33 7.70 1.83
C LYS A 83 6.87 8.12 1.94
N ILE A 84 6.46 8.59 3.12
CA ILE A 84 5.09 9.07 3.38
C ILE A 84 4.78 10.27 2.49
N LEU A 85 5.69 11.24 2.41
CA LEU A 85 5.56 12.37 1.49
C LEU A 85 5.43 11.92 0.04
N ALA A 86 6.22 10.94 -0.40
CA ALA A 86 6.10 10.38 -1.75
C ALA A 86 4.75 9.69 -2.00
N PHE A 87 4.16 9.06 -0.98
CA PHE A 87 2.80 8.50 -1.08
C PHE A 87 1.74 9.60 -1.15
N HIS A 88 1.88 10.68 -0.35
CA HIS A 88 0.98 11.84 -0.44
C HIS A 88 1.02 12.48 -1.82
N GLN A 89 2.21 12.68 -2.40
CA GLN A 89 2.34 13.25 -3.73
C GLN A 89 1.64 12.38 -4.78
N LYS A 90 1.90 11.06 -4.78
CA LYS A 90 1.23 10.14 -5.70
C LYS A 90 -0.29 10.15 -5.54
N LEU A 91 -0.80 10.25 -4.31
CA LEU A 91 -2.23 10.31 -4.05
C LEU A 91 -2.84 11.60 -4.62
N ILE A 92 -2.14 12.73 -4.47
CA ILE A 92 -2.54 14.01 -5.06
C ILE A 92 -2.55 13.93 -6.58
N ASP A 93 -1.52 13.34 -7.18
CA ASP A 93 -1.43 13.16 -8.64
C ASP A 93 -2.61 12.32 -9.15
N ILE A 94 -2.90 11.19 -8.49
CA ILE A 94 -4.06 10.34 -8.82
C ILE A 94 -5.37 11.12 -8.65
N ALA A 95 -5.54 11.87 -7.56
CA ALA A 95 -6.75 12.64 -7.34
C ALA A 95 -6.95 13.74 -8.40
N ALA A 96 -5.86 14.36 -8.86
CA ALA A 96 -5.88 15.32 -9.95
C ALA A 96 -6.32 14.66 -11.27
N ASP A 97 -5.81 13.47 -11.59
CA ASP A 97 -6.23 12.69 -12.77
C ASP A 97 -7.73 12.37 -12.77
N PHE A 98 -8.34 12.24 -11.59
CA PHE A 98 -9.78 11.99 -11.41
C PHE A 98 -10.60 13.25 -11.12
N GLU A 99 -10.00 14.45 -11.21
CA GLU A 99 -10.65 15.74 -10.90
C GLU A 99 -11.28 15.77 -9.47
N LEU A 100 -10.67 15.06 -8.52
CA LEU A 100 -11.11 14.99 -7.13
C LEU A 100 -10.40 16.07 -6.30
N PRO A 101 -11.10 17.11 -5.84
CA PRO A 101 -10.48 18.15 -5.03
C PRO A 101 -10.10 17.61 -3.64
N ILE A 102 -8.80 17.60 -3.34
CA ILE A 102 -8.29 17.33 -1.98
C ILE A 102 -8.21 18.63 -1.22
N ILE A 103 -9.02 18.77 -0.17
CA ILE A 103 -9.02 19.96 0.70
C ILE A 103 -8.03 19.80 1.85
N SER A 104 -7.90 18.60 2.39
CA SER A 104 -7.00 18.32 3.52
C SER A 104 -6.60 16.85 3.59
N ILE A 105 -5.42 16.61 4.17
CA ILE A 105 -4.93 15.30 4.57
C ILE A 105 -4.70 15.34 6.08
N ARG A 106 -5.28 14.38 6.79
CA ARG A 106 -5.16 14.23 8.23
C ARG A 106 -4.45 12.93 8.57
N SER A 107 -3.53 13.02 9.53
CA SER A 107 -2.67 11.96 10.02
C SER A 107 -2.87 11.77 11.53
N ASP A 108 -2.21 10.76 12.13
CA ASP A 108 -2.30 10.46 13.57
C ASP A 108 -1.19 11.13 14.41
N ASP A 109 -0.38 11.96 13.77
CA ASP A 109 0.75 12.68 14.36
C ASP A 109 1.85 11.72 14.89
N ALA A 110 1.99 10.54 14.29
CA ALA A 110 3.12 9.66 14.60
C ALA A 110 4.45 10.27 14.18
N THR A 111 5.53 9.96 14.90
CA THR A 111 6.88 10.53 14.66
C THR A 111 7.39 10.33 13.23
N ALA A 112 6.99 9.24 12.56
CA ALA A 112 7.39 8.97 11.19
C ALA A 112 6.76 9.94 10.18
N GLU A 113 5.72 10.67 10.57
CA GLU A 113 4.91 11.55 9.70
C GLU A 113 5.40 13.00 9.67
N PHE A 114 6.41 13.32 10.49
CA PHE A 114 7.08 14.63 10.56
C PHE A 114 8.52 14.58 10.04
#